data_AF-A0A9P6CTF7-F1
#
_entry.id   AF-A0A9P6CTF7-F1
#
_cell.length_a   1.000
_cell.length_b   1.000
_cell.length_c   1.000
_cell.angle_alpha   90.00
_cell.angle_beta   90.00
_cell.angle_gamma   90.00
#
_symmetry.space_group_name_H-M   'P 1'
#
loop_
_entity.id
_entity.type
_entity.pdbx_description
1 polymer ?
#
loop_
_entity_poly.entity_id
_entity_poly.type
_entity_poly.pdbx_seq_one_letter_code
_entity_poly.pdbx_strand_id
1 'polypeptide(L)'
;MGDSERMGNHYNGHTVERNSAASSNPPFDILRQIFLLAVVRSYPSMRSPTLDVLDNRYKYVFAPSLSKEPLSFMYVCSWWRVVALSIPELWSAVSGMQDWTLSTTFGVLRVWMHAIQISCASRAFPVDLHLSSFTALPDRREMNRMLKVLRLYWNNLYFVRSLRLSFDCHLLRVFTDMIHESTREYTSSLCLEDAGFTFRKSLEVFPSEINTVIAWLGILPSLHRLRWRYEASTSGRISLEKLPWETLEDIDILFPMTLEDLVRDVSRCTSARTLSLKTLRWARNDPYSAERLPLTPIATLPHLTSLTLYDLDSVNSVIDYITLPALKELTLILVSFPDPDDSYFPHFQLKEFLVRSNCALEKLTLRHPFKNQDPAEFYSYPGISGLKHLDILQKYPEDMTKVFSVPDRRSELVDLGIRKVMLWSRKSVDGRNDIRHVGWKDKFGKDEQVLQVYDAM
;
A
#
# COMPACT_ATOMS: atom_id res chain seq x y z
N MET A 1 -53.78 12.95 59.58
CA MET A 1 -52.78 13.61 60.46
C MET A 1 -51.43 13.06 60.08
N GLY A 2 -50.55 13.91 59.56
CA GLY A 2 -49.27 13.55 58.94
C GLY A 2 -48.94 14.59 57.88
N ASP A 3 -48.24 15.63 58.33
CA ASP A 3 -48.03 16.91 57.64
C ASP A 3 -47.18 16.82 56.38
N SER A 4 -47.59 17.62 55.38
CA SER A 4 -46.90 17.82 54.10
C SER A 4 -46.17 19.17 54.17
N GLU A 5 -44.86 19.15 54.41
CA GLU A 5 -44.02 20.33 54.29
C GLU A 5 -43.57 20.52 52.83
N ARG A 6 -44.14 21.56 52.20
CA ARG A 6 -43.73 22.11 50.91
C ARG A 6 -42.45 22.94 51.08
N MET A 7 -41.33 22.46 50.56
CA MET A 7 -40.18 23.32 50.25
C MET A 7 -40.40 24.01 48.90
N GLY A 8 -40.62 25.33 48.95
CA GLY A 8 -40.62 26.21 47.78
C GLY A 8 -39.21 26.59 47.38
N ASN A 9 -38.76 26.12 46.20
CA ASN A 9 -37.54 26.61 45.58
C ASN A 9 -37.82 27.90 44.80
N HIS A 10 -37.34 29.03 45.32
CA HIS A 10 -37.23 30.28 44.59
C HIS A 10 -36.19 30.13 43.46
N TYR A 11 -36.68 29.94 42.23
CA TYR A 11 -35.88 30.13 41.02
C TYR A 11 -35.75 31.64 40.76
N ASN A 12 -34.58 32.20 41.04
CA ASN A 12 -34.20 33.54 40.60
C ASN A 12 -34.01 33.53 39.08
N GLY A 13 -34.94 34.16 38.36
CA GLY A 13 -34.85 34.41 36.93
C GLY A 13 -33.79 35.46 36.63
N HIS A 14 -32.53 35.04 36.50
CA HIS A 14 -31.52 35.82 35.78
C HIS A 14 -31.81 35.71 34.27
N THR A 15 -32.54 36.69 33.75
CA THR A 15 -32.61 36.98 32.32
C THR A 15 -31.23 37.49 31.92
N VAL A 16 -30.35 36.57 31.49
CA VAL A 16 -29.12 36.94 30.80
C VAL A 16 -29.56 37.54 29.47
N GLU A 17 -29.47 38.86 29.35
CA GLU A 17 -29.52 39.57 28.07
C GLU A 17 -28.47 38.94 27.16
N ARG A 18 -28.92 38.05 26.27
CA ARG A 18 -28.12 37.54 25.16
C ARG A 18 -27.87 38.72 24.24
N ASN A 19 -26.76 39.42 24.46
CA ASN A 19 -26.17 40.33 23.49
C ASN A 19 -26.19 39.62 22.13
N SER A 20 -27.07 40.09 21.25
CA SER A 20 -27.17 39.67 19.86
C SER A 20 -25.97 40.23 19.11
N ALA A 21 -24.77 39.79 19.47
CA ALA A 21 -23.62 39.90 18.61
C ALA A 21 -24.02 39.15 17.33
N ALA A 22 -24.28 39.89 16.26
CA ALA A 22 -24.67 39.35 14.98
C ALA A 22 -23.70 38.22 14.65
N SER A 23 -24.21 36.99 14.64
CA SER A 23 -23.41 35.80 14.39
C SER A 23 -23.01 35.82 12.92
N SER A 24 -21.96 36.58 12.59
CA SER A 24 -21.34 36.54 11.29
C SER A 24 -20.66 35.19 11.16
N ASN A 25 -21.44 34.20 10.73
CA ASN A 25 -20.91 32.91 10.38
C ASN A 25 -19.76 33.13 9.38
N PRO A 26 -18.61 32.48 9.58
CA PRO A 26 -17.52 32.60 8.63
C PRO A 26 -17.99 32.18 7.22
N PRO A 27 -17.47 32.83 6.16
CA PRO A 27 -17.80 32.48 4.77
C PRO A 27 -17.55 31.00 4.48
N PHE A 28 -18.33 30.45 3.55
CA PHE A 28 -18.26 29.04 3.14
C PHE A 28 -16.82 28.60 2.83
N ASP A 29 -16.09 29.38 2.03
CA ASP A 29 -14.73 29.02 1.58
C ASP A 29 -13.72 28.94 2.74
N ILE A 30 -13.90 29.79 3.76
CA ILE A 30 -13.05 29.78 4.96
C ILE A 30 -13.34 28.52 5.79
N LEU A 31 -14.61 28.20 6.03
CA LEU A 31 -14.98 26.97 6.74
C LEU A 31 -14.56 25.72 5.98
N ARG A 32 -14.69 25.71 4.65
CA ARG A 32 -14.22 24.60 3.81
C ARG A 32 -12.72 24.34 4.01
N GLN A 33 -11.89 25.39 3.97
CA GLN A 33 -10.45 25.24 4.20
C GLN A 33 -10.15 24.77 5.63
N ILE A 34 -10.84 25.31 6.64
CA ILE A 34 -10.70 24.88 8.03
C ILE A 34 -11.03 23.40 8.19
N PHE A 35 -12.14 22.93 7.61
CA PHE A 35 -12.57 21.54 7.73
C PHE A 35 -11.59 20.59 7.07
N LEU A 36 -11.11 20.91 5.87
CA LEU A 36 -10.11 20.10 5.17
C LEU A 36 -8.79 20.04 5.96
N LEU A 37 -8.34 21.15 6.53
CA LEU A 37 -7.11 21.19 7.33
C LEU A 37 -7.25 20.46 8.67
N ALA A 38 -8.40 20.57 9.34
CA ALA A 38 -8.67 19.90 10.59
C ALA A 38 -8.63 18.37 10.40
N VAL A 39 -9.29 17.89 9.34
CA VAL A 39 -9.24 16.48 8.93
C VAL A 39 -7.81 16.00 8.65
N VAL A 40 -6.99 16.80 7.96
CA VAL A 40 -5.58 16.48 7.69
C VAL A 40 -4.74 16.40 8.98
N ARG A 41 -5.00 17.29 9.95
CA ARG A 41 -4.22 17.38 11.20
C ARG A 41 -4.59 16.32 12.23
N SER A 42 -5.85 15.87 12.28
CA SER A 42 -6.33 14.89 13.27
C SER A 42 -5.72 13.49 13.09
N TYR A 43 -5.01 13.21 11.98
CA TYR A 43 -4.44 11.90 11.69
C TYR A 43 -2.93 11.93 11.36
N PRO A 44 -2.05 12.46 12.24
CA PRO A 44 -0.60 12.40 12.00
C PRO A 44 -0.04 10.98 12.19
N SER A 45 -0.74 10.12 12.93
CA SER A 45 -0.25 8.83 13.44
C SER A 45 -0.55 7.60 12.57
N MET A 46 -1.28 7.73 11.47
CA MET A 46 -1.48 6.62 10.51
C MET A 46 -0.31 6.42 9.52
N ARG A 47 0.85 7.04 9.78
CA ARG A 47 2.13 6.52 9.29
C ARG A 47 2.51 5.30 10.13
N SER A 48 1.76 4.21 10.00
CA SER A 48 2.18 2.95 10.62
C SER A 48 3.52 2.54 9.99
N PRO A 49 4.58 2.24 10.77
CA PRO A 49 5.84 1.74 10.22
C PRO A 49 5.69 0.35 9.56
N THR A 50 4.60 -0.37 9.85
CA THR A 50 4.33 -1.71 9.31
C THR A 50 3.40 -1.72 8.11
N LEU A 51 2.71 -0.61 7.81
CA LEU A 51 2.17 -0.40 6.47
C LEU A 51 3.34 0.09 5.63
N ASP A 52 3.93 -0.83 4.86
CA ASP A 52 5.01 -0.61 3.90
C ASP A 52 5.24 0.88 3.61
N VAL A 53 6.40 1.38 4.03
CA VAL A 53 6.95 2.74 3.85
C VAL A 53 6.86 3.27 2.39
N LEU A 54 6.40 2.43 1.46
CA LEU A 54 6.28 2.68 0.03
C LEU A 54 4.93 3.22 -0.42
N ASP A 55 3.86 3.20 0.39
CA ASP A 55 2.53 3.60 -0.09
C ASP A 55 2.03 4.93 0.51
N ASN A 56 2.82 6.00 0.31
CA ASN A 56 2.45 7.40 0.58
C ASN A 56 1.23 7.90 -0.23
N ARG A 57 0.57 7.03 -0.99
CA ARG A 57 -0.46 7.39 -1.98
C ARG A 57 -1.87 7.42 -1.40
N TYR A 58 -2.08 6.93 -0.17
CA TYR A 58 -3.40 7.04 0.45
C TYR A 58 -3.60 8.41 1.07
N LYS A 59 -4.53 9.14 0.44
CA LYS A 59 -5.28 10.18 1.14
C LYS A 59 -5.95 9.57 2.37
N TYR A 60 -5.81 10.28 3.48
CA TYR A 60 -6.40 10.05 4.80
C TYR A 60 -7.65 9.15 4.79
N VAL A 61 -7.53 7.91 5.27
CA VAL A 61 -8.67 7.01 5.43
C VAL A 61 -9.21 7.14 6.85
N PHE A 62 -10.44 7.63 7.01
CA PHE A 62 -11.00 7.94 8.33
C PHE A 62 -11.74 6.74 8.91
N ALA A 63 -11.48 6.39 10.18
CA ALA A 63 -12.42 5.59 10.95
C ALA A 63 -13.51 6.53 11.49
N PRO A 64 -14.77 6.46 11.02
CA PRO A 64 -15.80 7.42 11.38
C PRO A 64 -16.10 7.39 12.87
N SER A 65 -16.13 8.56 13.51
CA SER A 65 -16.51 8.70 14.91
C SER A 65 -17.28 9.99 15.10
N LEU A 66 -18.28 10.00 15.98
CA LEU A 66 -19.04 11.21 16.26
C LEU A 66 -18.19 12.33 16.88
N SER A 67 -17.10 11.97 17.56
CA SER A 67 -16.18 12.91 18.18
C SER A 67 -15.00 13.31 17.28
N LYS A 68 -14.93 12.77 16.05
CA LYS A 68 -13.85 13.05 15.11
C LYS A 68 -14.38 13.68 13.84
N GLU A 69 -13.53 14.44 13.17
CA GLU A 69 -13.83 15.03 11.88
C GLU A 69 -13.99 13.92 10.81
N PRO A 70 -14.81 14.14 9.77
CA PRO A 70 -15.69 15.29 9.56
C PRO A 70 -17.01 15.25 10.34
N LEU A 71 -17.34 14.16 11.03
CA LEU A 71 -18.65 14.01 11.68
C LEU A 71 -18.86 14.98 12.83
N SER A 72 -17.81 15.30 13.60
CA SER A 72 -17.86 16.31 14.67
C SER A 72 -18.39 17.67 14.17
N PHE A 73 -18.09 18.06 12.93
CA PHE A 73 -18.59 19.31 12.33
C PHE A 73 -20.11 19.34 12.20
N MET A 74 -20.76 18.19 12.04
CA MET A 74 -22.23 18.11 11.92
C MET A 74 -22.96 18.43 13.23
N TYR A 75 -22.24 18.46 14.35
CA TYR A 75 -22.79 18.69 15.68
C TYR A 75 -22.53 20.10 16.24
N VAL A 76 -21.77 20.95 15.53
CA VAL A 76 -21.44 22.30 16.00
C VAL A 76 -22.64 23.26 15.83
N CYS A 77 -23.08 23.49 14.60
CA CYS A 77 -24.28 24.28 14.30
C CYS A 77 -24.88 23.88 12.94
N SER A 78 -26.07 24.39 12.61
CA SER A 78 -26.75 24.10 11.34
C SER A 78 -25.90 24.53 10.13
N TRP A 79 -25.24 25.69 10.21
CA TRP A 79 -24.39 26.20 9.13
C TRP A 79 -23.19 25.28 8.88
N TRP A 80 -22.47 24.87 9.93
CA TRP A 80 -21.33 23.96 9.80
C TRP A 80 -21.73 22.62 9.20
N ARG A 81 -22.91 22.09 9.56
CA ARG A 81 -23.45 20.88 8.96
C ARG A 81 -23.69 21.03 7.46
N VAL A 82 -24.32 22.13 7.03
CA VAL A 82 -24.55 22.42 5.61
C VAL A 82 -23.22 22.52 4.86
N VAL A 83 -22.25 23.24 5.43
CA VAL A 83 -20.92 23.38 4.85
C VAL A 83 -20.24 22.01 4.72
N ALA A 84 -20.20 21.21 5.79
CA ALA A 84 -19.57 19.89 5.80
C ALA A 84 -20.18 18.95 4.74
N LEU A 85 -21.52 18.89 4.65
CA LEU A 85 -22.22 18.08 3.65
C LEU A 85 -22.01 18.55 2.20
N SER A 86 -21.61 19.81 2.01
CA SER A 86 -21.35 20.39 0.68
C SER A 86 -19.90 20.21 0.21
N ILE A 87 -19.05 19.53 0.99
CA ILE A 87 -17.63 19.29 0.67
C ILE A 87 -17.41 17.78 0.48
N PRO A 88 -17.56 17.25 -0.74
CA PRO A 88 -17.40 15.82 -1.02
C PRO A 88 -16.06 15.23 -0.57
N GLU A 89 -14.99 16.04 -0.59
CA GLU A 89 -13.64 15.63 -0.19
C GLU A 89 -13.54 15.22 1.29
N LEU A 90 -14.47 15.67 2.15
CA LEU A 90 -14.54 15.21 3.54
C LEU A 90 -15.03 13.77 3.65
N TRP A 91 -15.82 13.31 2.67
CA TRP A 91 -16.55 12.04 2.72
C TRP A 91 -15.96 10.97 1.79
N SER A 92 -14.99 11.34 0.96
CA SER A 92 -14.46 10.51 -0.13
C SER A 92 -13.56 9.35 0.32
N ALA A 93 -13.22 9.23 1.60
CA ALA A 93 -12.39 8.14 2.10
C ALA A 93 -12.89 7.66 3.47
N VAL A 94 -13.21 6.38 3.58
CA VAL A 94 -13.77 5.81 4.80
C VAL A 94 -13.18 4.44 5.10
N SER A 95 -12.81 4.27 6.36
CA SER A 95 -12.45 3.00 6.95
C SER A 95 -13.66 2.44 7.69
N GLY A 96 -14.06 1.22 7.36
CA GLY A 96 -15.02 0.49 8.20
C GLY A 96 -14.40 -0.11 9.45
N MET A 97 -13.09 0.04 9.64
CA MET A 97 -12.36 -0.45 10.80
C MET A 97 -12.86 0.19 12.08
N GLN A 98 -12.76 -0.56 13.17
CA GLN A 98 -12.95 0.00 14.48
C GLN A 98 -11.73 0.85 14.82
N ASP A 99 -11.95 2.13 15.12
CA ASP A 99 -10.92 2.83 15.86
C ASP A 99 -10.75 2.19 17.23
N TRP A 100 -9.56 2.31 17.82
CA TRP A 100 -9.24 1.62 19.08
C TRP A 100 -10.17 2.07 20.22
N THR A 101 -10.89 3.18 20.02
CA THR A 101 -11.91 3.75 20.90
C THR A 101 -13.30 3.12 20.76
N LEU A 102 -13.48 2.10 19.91
CA LEU A 102 -14.74 1.40 19.65
C LEU A 102 -15.91 2.30 19.17
N SER A 103 -15.61 3.52 18.73
CA SER A 103 -16.61 4.59 18.59
C SER A 103 -17.33 4.58 17.24
N THR A 104 -16.73 3.96 16.23
CA THR A 104 -17.36 3.75 14.95
C THR A 104 -18.46 2.70 15.09
N THR A 105 -19.74 3.09 14.98
CA THR A 105 -20.85 2.14 14.94
C THR A 105 -21.38 1.97 13.52
N PHE A 106 -22.15 0.90 13.28
CA PHE A 106 -22.85 0.73 12.00
C PHE A 106 -23.78 1.92 11.68
N GLY A 107 -24.38 2.54 12.72
CA GLY A 107 -25.20 3.74 12.55
C GLY A 107 -24.41 4.93 12.01
N VAL A 108 -23.19 5.13 12.53
CA VAL A 108 -22.28 6.19 12.04
C VAL A 108 -21.92 5.98 10.57
N LEU A 109 -21.63 4.72 10.18
CA LEU A 109 -21.34 4.39 8.79
C LEU A 109 -22.54 4.61 7.86
N ARG A 110 -23.77 4.37 8.33
CA ARG A 110 -24.98 4.74 7.56
C ARG A 110 -25.10 6.24 7.35
N VAL A 111 -24.81 7.06 8.36
CA VAL A 111 -24.80 8.52 8.24
C VAL A 111 -23.74 8.96 7.23
N TRP A 112 -22.54 8.37 7.28
CA TRP A 112 -21.48 8.62 6.33
C TRP A 112 -21.91 8.30 4.89
N MET A 113 -22.51 7.11 4.68
CA MET A 113 -22.99 6.69 3.37
C MET A 113 -24.10 7.59 2.83
N HIS A 114 -24.99 8.05 3.70
CA HIS A 114 -26.01 9.02 3.32
C HIS A 114 -25.39 10.36 2.90
N ALA A 115 -24.36 10.83 3.62
CA ALA A 115 -23.64 12.06 3.25
C ALA A 115 -22.94 11.91 1.89
N ILE A 116 -22.34 10.74 1.62
CA ILE A 116 -21.79 10.41 0.30
C ILE A 116 -22.87 10.46 -0.77
N GLN A 117 -24.01 9.79 -0.56
CA GLN A 117 -25.09 9.74 -1.55
C GLN A 117 -25.60 11.14 -1.90
N ILE A 118 -25.76 12.02 -0.89
CA ILE A 118 -26.12 13.43 -1.11
C ILE A 118 -25.03 14.15 -1.93
N SER A 119 -23.77 13.96 -1.56
CA SER A 119 -22.63 14.63 -2.21
C SER A 119 -22.44 14.17 -3.67
N CYS A 120 -22.64 12.87 -3.91
CA CYS A 120 -22.44 12.24 -5.21
C CYS A 120 -23.59 12.49 -6.19
N ALA A 121 -24.79 12.83 -5.70
CA ALA A 121 -25.93 13.15 -6.57
C ALA A 121 -25.67 14.31 -7.54
N SER A 122 -24.72 15.20 -7.21
CA SER A 122 -24.41 16.38 -8.03
C SER A 122 -23.14 16.22 -8.88
N ARG A 123 -22.19 15.38 -8.45
CA ARG A 123 -20.90 15.14 -9.13
C ARG A 123 -20.43 13.74 -8.77
N ALA A 124 -20.00 12.95 -9.74
CA ALA A 124 -19.39 11.64 -9.53
C ALA A 124 -18.09 11.78 -8.74
N PHE A 125 -18.18 11.87 -7.41
CA PHE A 125 -17.03 11.86 -6.53
C PHE A 125 -16.70 10.41 -6.16
N PRO A 126 -15.53 9.90 -6.59
CA PRO A 126 -15.13 8.56 -6.25
C PRO A 126 -14.91 8.39 -4.75
N VAL A 127 -15.39 7.27 -4.19
CA VAL A 127 -15.21 6.93 -2.77
C VAL A 127 -14.16 5.85 -2.60
N ASP A 128 -13.24 6.05 -1.67
CA ASP A 128 -12.27 5.07 -1.24
C ASP A 128 -12.75 4.36 0.03
N LEU A 129 -12.87 3.04 -0.04
CA LEU A 129 -13.32 2.18 1.04
C LEU A 129 -12.21 1.25 1.51
N HIS A 130 -11.96 1.26 2.82
CA HIS A 130 -11.01 0.38 3.47
C HIS A 130 -11.65 -0.46 4.58
N LEU A 131 -11.68 -1.78 4.37
CA LEU A 131 -12.08 -2.80 5.34
C LEU A 131 -10.95 -3.82 5.52
N SER A 132 -9.79 -3.37 6.00
CA SER A 132 -8.80 -4.29 6.57
C SER A 132 -9.11 -4.52 8.05
N SER A 133 -8.47 -5.45 8.74
CA SER A 133 -8.49 -5.51 10.21
C SER A 133 -7.05 -5.31 10.71
N PHE A 134 -6.87 -4.53 11.78
CA PHE A 134 -5.55 -4.24 12.35
C PHE A 134 -4.97 -5.44 13.08
N THR A 135 -5.83 -6.31 13.59
CA THR A 135 -5.44 -7.47 14.36
C THR A 135 -5.19 -8.63 13.40
N ALA A 136 -4.18 -9.45 13.71
CA ALA A 136 -3.90 -10.67 12.97
C ALA A 136 -5.07 -11.68 13.04
N LEU A 137 -5.98 -11.52 14.01
CA LEU A 137 -7.20 -12.30 14.18
C LEU A 137 -8.33 -11.37 14.69
N PRO A 138 -9.26 -10.89 13.84
CA PRO A 138 -10.42 -10.14 14.28
C PRO A 138 -11.28 -11.03 15.17
N ASP A 139 -11.86 -10.43 16.21
CA ASP A 139 -12.84 -11.16 17.00
C ASP A 139 -14.17 -11.32 16.22
N ARG A 140 -15.07 -12.17 16.74
CA ARG A 140 -16.37 -12.44 16.10
C ARG A 140 -17.24 -11.18 15.97
N ARG A 141 -17.10 -10.18 16.86
CA ARG A 141 -17.88 -8.93 16.82
C ARG A 141 -17.36 -8.03 15.69
N GLU A 142 -16.04 -7.89 15.57
CA GLU A 142 -15.37 -7.19 14.48
C GLU A 142 -15.76 -7.81 13.14
N MET A 143 -15.73 -9.15 13.03
CA MET A 143 -16.18 -9.86 11.82
C MET A 143 -17.64 -9.56 11.46
N ASN A 144 -18.57 -9.71 12.40
CA ASN A 144 -19.99 -9.42 12.16
C ASN A 144 -20.22 -7.97 11.73
N ARG A 145 -19.42 -7.05 12.27
CA ARG A 145 -19.45 -5.65 11.86
C ARG A 145 -18.91 -5.50 10.44
N MET A 146 -17.73 -6.04 10.12
CA MET A 146 -17.17 -6.00 8.76
C MET A 146 -18.17 -6.50 7.73
N LEU A 147 -18.93 -7.56 8.03
CA LEU A 147 -19.99 -8.07 7.15
C LEU A 147 -21.14 -7.06 6.95
N LYS A 148 -21.67 -6.48 8.02
CA LYS A 148 -22.72 -5.46 7.92
C LYS A 148 -22.26 -4.27 7.09
N VAL A 149 -21.03 -3.85 7.33
CA VAL A 149 -20.40 -2.73 6.66
C VAL A 149 -20.16 -3.05 5.19
N LEU A 150 -19.60 -4.21 4.88
CA LEU A 150 -19.40 -4.69 3.52
C LEU A 150 -20.72 -4.72 2.74
N ARG A 151 -21.81 -5.26 3.30
CA ARG A 151 -23.14 -5.25 2.66
C ARG A 151 -23.67 -3.84 2.41
N LEU A 152 -23.47 -2.93 3.36
CA LEU A 152 -23.87 -1.53 3.20
C LEU A 152 -23.14 -0.89 2.00
N TYR A 153 -21.85 -1.18 1.83
CA TYR A 153 -21.05 -0.67 0.72
C TYR A 153 -21.31 -1.40 -0.59
N TRP A 154 -21.60 -2.71 -0.53
CA TRP A 154 -21.87 -3.52 -1.72
C TRP A 154 -23.02 -2.93 -2.54
N ASN A 155 -24.08 -2.49 -1.86
CA ASN A 155 -25.24 -1.80 -2.46
C ASN A 155 -24.91 -0.42 -3.06
N ASN A 156 -23.67 0.04 -2.92
CA ASN A 156 -23.19 1.36 -3.28
C ASN A 156 -21.91 1.31 -4.13
N LEU A 157 -21.53 0.13 -4.63
CA LEU A 157 -20.26 -0.05 -5.35
C LEU A 157 -20.13 0.77 -6.63
N TYR A 158 -21.23 1.21 -7.23
CA TYR A 158 -21.23 2.01 -8.46
C TYR A 158 -20.50 3.36 -8.33
N PHE A 159 -20.29 3.89 -7.12
CA PHE A 159 -19.45 5.07 -6.88
C PHE A 159 -18.18 4.77 -6.08
N VAL A 160 -17.93 3.51 -5.75
CA VAL A 160 -16.71 3.10 -5.02
C VAL A 160 -15.57 2.99 -6.03
N ARG A 161 -14.56 3.83 -5.83
CA ARG A 161 -13.33 3.85 -6.63
C ARG A 161 -12.27 2.92 -6.10
N SER A 162 -12.07 2.90 -4.78
CA SER A 162 -11.11 2.01 -4.15
C SER A 162 -11.82 1.07 -3.19
N LEU A 163 -11.54 -0.23 -3.28
CA LEU A 163 -12.06 -1.26 -2.39
C LEU A 163 -10.91 -2.06 -1.84
N ARG A 164 -10.76 -2.04 -0.52
CA ARG A 164 -9.74 -2.83 0.17
C ARG A 164 -10.33 -3.73 1.21
N LEU A 165 -10.09 -5.03 1.11
CA LEU A 165 -10.63 -6.03 2.04
C LEU A 165 -9.51 -6.91 2.57
N SER A 166 -9.55 -7.22 3.87
CA SER A 166 -8.79 -8.31 4.46
C SER A 166 -9.74 -9.48 4.72
N PHE A 167 -9.56 -10.57 4.00
CA PHE A 167 -10.40 -11.76 4.09
C PHE A 167 -9.94 -12.73 5.18
N ASP A 168 -10.93 -13.18 5.96
CA ASP A 168 -10.93 -14.50 6.60
C ASP A 168 -11.86 -15.45 5.81
N CYS A 169 -12.01 -16.69 6.27
CA CYS A 169 -12.83 -17.68 5.56
C CYS A 169 -14.31 -17.29 5.47
N HIS A 170 -14.82 -16.60 6.49
CA HIS A 170 -16.23 -16.24 6.55
C HIS A 170 -16.55 -15.04 5.64
N LEU A 171 -15.74 -13.99 5.69
CA LEU A 171 -15.87 -12.80 4.85
C LEU A 171 -15.68 -13.13 3.38
N LEU A 172 -14.72 -14.00 3.05
CA LEU A 172 -14.49 -14.44 1.68
C LEU A 172 -15.72 -15.14 1.09
N ARG A 173 -16.35 -16.04 1.87
CA ARG A 173 -17.58 -16.71 1.45
C ARG A 173 -18.72 -15.72 1.23
N VAL A 174 -18.99 -14.85 2.20
CA VAL A 174 -20.05 -13.84 2.06
C VAL A 174 -19.78 -12.91 0.88
N PHE A 175 -18.53 -12.52 0.65
CA PHE A 175 -18.17 -11.72 -0.52
C PHE A 175 -18.40 -12.45 -1.83
N THR A 176 -18.07 -13.74 -1.87
CA THR A 176 -18.31 -14.61 -3.04
C THR A 176 -19.80 -14.78 -3.31
N ASP A 177 -20.61 -14.98 -2.27
CA ASP A 177 -22.08 -15.06 -2.38
C ASP A 177 -22.64 -13.76 -2.97
N MET A 178 -22.20 -12.60 -2.48
CA MET A 178 -22.60 -11.30 -3.03
C MET A 178 -22.19 -11.12 -4.50
N ILE A 179 -21.00 -11.60 -4.91
CA ILE A 179 -20.60 -11.60 -6.32
C ILE A 179 -21.61 -12.43 -7.15
N HIS A 180 -21.94 -13.63 -6.69
CA HIS A 180 -22.89 -14.51 -7.38
C HIS A 180 -24.31 -13.91 -7.44
N GLU A 181 -24.76 -13.22 -6.40
CA GLU A 181 -26.06 -12.53 -6.38
C GLU A 181 -26.09 -11.31 -7.35
N SER A 182 -24.95 -10.69 -7.64
CA SER A 182 -24.87 -9.42 -8.37
C SER A 182 -24.56 -9.55 -9.86
N THR A 183 -24.17 -10.74 -10.32
CA THR A 183 -23.38 -10.93 -11.56
C THR A 183 -24.15 -10.83 -12.89
N ARG A 184 -25.32 -10.18 -12.95
CA ARG A 184 -26.02 -10.00 -14.23
C ARG A 184 -26.41 -8.58 -14.63
N GLU A 185 -26.53 -7.63 -13.71
CA GLU A 185 -27.06 -6.29 -14.07
C GLU A 185 -26.12 -5.11 -13.81
N TYR A 186 -25.10 -5.25 -12.95
CA TYR A 186 -24.40 -4.06 -12.42
C TYR A 186 -22.94 -3.88 -12.86
N THR A 187 -22.31 -4.88 -13.48
CA THR A 187 -20.85 -4.90 -13.65
C THR A 187 -20.32 -3.80 -14.58
N SER A 188 -21.08 -3.41 -15.60
CA SER A 188 -20.71 -2.32 -16.52
C SER A 188 -20.76 -0.93 -15.87
N SER A 189 -21.43 -0.79 -14.73
CA SER A 189 -21.59 0.48 -14.01
C SER A 189 -20.59 0.66 -12.85
N LEU A 190 -19.72 -0.32 -12.61
CA LEU A 190 -18.79 -0.28 -11.50
C LEU A 190 -17.60 0.64 -11.83
N CYS A 191 -17.42 1.69 -11.03
CA CYS A 191 -16.31 2.64 -11.12
C CYS A 191 -15.08 2.20 -10.31
N LEU A 192 -14.90 0.90 -10.08
CA LEU A 192 -13.79 0.42 -9.25
C LEU A 192 -12.47 0.51 -10.03
N GLU A 193 -11.57 1.36 -9.51
CA GLU A 193 -10.26 1.67 -10.09
C GLU A 193 -9.10 1.00 -9.32
N ASP A 194 -9.25 0.83 -8.00
CA ASP A 194 -8.23 0.31 -7.09
C ASP A 194 -8.81 -0.81 -6.23
N ALA A 195 -8.33 -2.03 -6.42
CA ALA A 195 -8.70 -3.18 -5.61
C ALA A 195 -7.51 -3.62 -4.74
N GLY A 196 -7.73 -3.80 -3.44
CA GLY A 196 -6.72 -4.28 -2.50
C GLY A 196 -7.22 -5.45 -1.66
N PHE A 197 -6.76 -6.66 -1.94
CA PHE A 197 -7.18 -7.85 -1.21
C PHE A 197 -6.04 -8.49 -0.45
N THR A 198 -6.26 -8.74 0.83
CA THR A 198 -5.35 -9.48 1.70
C THR A 198 -6.02 -10.75 2.20
N PHE A 199 -5.40 -11.89 1.97
CA PHE A 199 -5.90 -13.21 2.32
C PHE A 199 -5.00 -13.78 3.42
N ARG A 200 -5.61 -14.06 4.56
CA ARG A 200 -4.88 -14.57 5.74
C ARG A 200 -4.53 -16.05 5.56
N LYS A 201 -3.48 -16.49 6.26
CA LYS A 201 -2.94 -17.87 6.19
C LYS A 201 -3.98 -18.98 6.46
N SER A 202 -5.02 -18.69 7.23
CA SER A 202 -6.12 -19.64 7.50
C SER A 202 -7.02 -19.96 6.28
N LEU A 203 -6.71 -19.40 5.10
CA LEU A 203 -7.51 -19.55 3.88
C LEU A 203 -7.02 -20.66 2.94
N GLU A 204 -6.11 -21.53 3.38
CA GLU A 204 -5.54 -22.61 2.54
C GLU A 204 -6.58 -23.55 1.90
N VAL A 205 -7.85 -23.48 2.33
CA VAL A 205 -8.93 -24.39 1.94
C VAL A 205 -9.92 -23.76 0.93
N PHE A 206 -9.69 -22.55 0.42
CA PHE A 206 -10.69 -21.81 -0.39
C PHE A 206 -10.22 -21.34 -1.78
N PRO A 207 -9.56 -22.17 -2.61
CA PRO A 207 -9.11 -21.75 -3.95
C PRO A 207 -10.29 -21.40 -4.88
N SER A 208 -11.45 -22.05 -4.72
CA SER A 208 -12.66 -21.77 -5.50
C SER A 208 -13.16 -20.33 -5.32
N GLU A 209 -13.33 -19.91 -4.07
CA GLU A 209 -13.82 -18.58 -3.73
C GLU A 209 -12.83 -17.50 -4.17
N ILE A 210 -11.53 -17.76 -4.01
CA ILE A 210 -10.47 -16.86 -4.49
C ILE A 210 -10.55 -16.71 -6.02
N ASN A 211 -10.71 -17.83 -6.74
CA ASN A 211 -10.87 -17.80 -8.20
C ASN A 211 -12.16 -17.08 -8.63
N THR A 212 -13.23 -17.11 -7.82
CA THR A 212 -14.42 -16.29 -8.06
C THR A 212 -14.11 -14.80 -7.92
N VAL A 213 -13.36 -14.40 -6.89
CA VAL A 213 -12.92 -13.00 -6.73
C VAL A 213 -12.05 -12.56 -7.91
N ILE A 214 -11.12 -13.40 -8.36
CA ILE A 214 -10.27 -13.12 -9.53
C ILE A 214 -11.12 -12.96 -10.80
N ALA A 215 -12.08 -13.85 -11.03
CA ALA A 215 -12.98 -13.75 -12.18
C ALA A 215 -13.83 -12.48 -12.15
N TRP A 216 -14.29 -12.07 -10.96
CA TRP A 216 -15.01 -10.82 -10.77
C TRP A 216 -14.12 -9.59 -11.05
N LEU A 217 -12.85 -9.61 -10.64
CA LEU A 217 -11.91 -8.53 -10.99
C LEU A 217 -11.67 -8.43 -12.51
N GLY A 218 -11.62 -9.57 -13.20
CA GLY A 218 -11.43 -9.64 -14.65
C GLY A 218 -12.52 -8.97 -15.48
N ILE A 219 -13.70 -8.73 -14.90
CA ILE A 219 -14.82 -8.07 -15.60
C ILE A 219 -14.99 -6.59 -15.22
N LEU A 220 -14.09 -6.02 -14.41
CA LEU A 220 -14.16 -4.61 -13.99
C LEU A 220 -13.42 -3.71 -15.00
N PRO A 221 -14.13 -2.91 -15.81
CA PRO A 221 -13.50 -2.19 -16.92
C PRO A 221 -12.60 -1.03 -16.49
N SER A 222 -12.81 -0.48 -15.28
CA SER A 222 -12.04 0.67 -14.75
C SER A 222 -10.84 0.26 -13.90
N LEU A 223 -10.65 -1.04 -13.65
CA LEU A 223 -9.63 -1.53 -12.73
C LEU A 223 -8.24 -1.36 -13.35
N HIS A 224 -7.44 -0.50 -12.72
CA HIS A 224 -6.06 -0.24 -13.14
C HIS A 224 -5.06 -0.33 -11.99
N ARG A 225 -5.51 -0.50 -10.74
CA ARG A 225 -4.63 -0.73 -9.58
C ARG A 225 -5.05 -1.97 -8.83
N LEU A 226 -4.10 -2.88 -8.63
CA LEU A 226 -4.34 -4.14 -7.95
C LEU A 226 -3.29 -4.37 -6.86
N ARG A 227 -3.76 -4.60 -5.64
CA ARG A 227 -2.93 -5.09 -4.54
C ARG A 227 -3.48 -6.44 -4.11
N TRP A 228 -2.68 -7.47 -4.22
CA TRP A 228 -3.10 -8.84 -3.99
C TRP A 228 -2.10 -9.51 -3.05
N ARG A 229 -2.51 -9.77 -1.80
CA ARG A 229 -1.63 -10.35 -0.78
C ARG A 229 -2.17 -11.67 -0.29
N TYR A 230 -1.45 -12.74 -0.56
CA TYR A 230 -1.83 -14.11 -0.28
C TYR A 230 -0.62 -14.86 0.32
N GLU A 231 -0.63 -15.06 1.63
CA GLU A 231 0.51 -15.62 2.37
C GLU A 231 0.41 -17.13 2.64
N ALA A 232 -0.62 -17.79 2.14
CA ALA A 232 -0.91 -19.19 2.42
C ALA A 232 -0.07 -20.15 1.55
N SER A 233 0.36 -21.27 2.15
CA SER A 233 1.08 -22.35 1.48
C SER A 233 0.10 -23.34 0.86
N THR A 234 -0.61 -22.94 -0.19
CA THR A 234 -1.65 -23.80 -0.74
C THR A 234 -1.15 -24.90 -1.65
N SER A 235 -1.77 -26.07 -1.49
CA SER A 235 -1.78 -27.18 -2.45
C SER A 235 -2.79 -26.99 -3.60
N GLY A 236 -3.73 -26.04 -3.47
CA GLY A 236 -4.73 -25.72 -4.49
C GLY A 236 -4.23 -24.75 -5.56
N ARG A 237 -4.65 -24.96 -6.82
CA ARG A 237 -4.33 -24.10 -7.96
C ARG A 237 -5.24 -22.86 -7.96
N ILE A 238 -4.74 -21.74 -7.46
CA ILE A 238 -5.32 -20.41 -7.71
C ILE A 238 -4.77 -19.93 -9.06
N SER A 239 -5.66 -19.54 -9.98
CA SER A 239 -5.28 -19.08 -11.32
C SER A 239 -5.45 -17.57 -11.43
N LEU A 240 -4.35 -16.86 -11.62
CA LEU A 240 -4.34 -15.42 -11.87
C LEU A 240 -4.60 -15.07 -13.35
N GLU A 241 -4.81 -16.07 -14.21
CA GLU A 241 -4.95 -15.89 -15.67
C GLU A 241 -6.15 -15.00 -16.05
N LYS A 242 -7.18 -14.94 -15.18
CA LYS A 242 -8.40 -14.15 -15.40
C LYS A 242 -8.28 -12.70 -14.92
N LEU A 243 -7.16 -12.28 -14.33
CA LEU A 243 -6.95 -10.88 -14.00
C LEU A 243 -6.82 -10.04 -15.28
N PRO A 244 -7.25 -8.77 -15.25
CA PRO A 244 -7.18 -7.88 -16.41
C PRO A 244 -5.78 -7.26 -16.54
N TRP A 245 -4.74 -8.10 -16.66
CA TRP A 245 -3.33 -7.68 -16.63
C TRP A 245 -2.99 -6.52 -17.56
N GLU A 246 -3.61 -6.48 -18.74
CA GLU A 246 -3.38 -5.46 -19.77
C GLU A 246 -3.84 -4.05 -19.37
N THR A 247 -4.79 -3.93 -18.44
CA THR A 247 -5.32 -2.63 -17.97
C THR A 247 -4.66 -2.15 -16.68
N LEU A 248 -3.90 -3.03 -16.01
CA LEU A 248 -3.28 -2.70 -14.72
C LEU A 248 -2.05 -1.81 -14.90
N GLU A 249 -2.10 -0.63 -14.30
CA GLU A 249 -1.00 0.34 -14.24
C GLU A 249 -0.15 0.18 -12.96
N ASP A 250 -0.76 -0.22 -11.84
CA ASP A 250 -0.10 -0.35 -10.54
C ASP A 250 -0.41 -1.68 -9.88
N ILE A 251 0.61 -2.51 -9.71
CA ILE A 251 0.48 -3.90 -9.30
C ILE A 251 1.36 -4.14 -8.06
N ASP A 252 0.78 -4.55 -6.93
CA ASP A 252 1.50 -5.07 -5.74
C ASP A 252 0.99 -6.47 -5.41
N ILE A 253 1.74 -7.49 -5.82
CA ILE A 253 1.37 -8.90 -5.64
C ILE A 253 2.33 -9.54 -4.65
N LEU A 254 1.77 -10.06 -3.57
CA LEU A 254 2.39 -11.06 -2.71
C LEU A 254 1.62 -12.35 -2.93
N PHE A 255 2.18 -13.29 -3.69
CA PHE A 255 1.49 -14.54 -4.03
C PHE A 255 2.50 -15.63 -4.43
N PRO A 256 2.38 -16.86 -3.90
CA PRO A 256 3.22 -17.97 -4.30
C PRO A 256 2.82 -18.45 -5.70
N MET A 257 3.67 -18.21 -6.70
CA MET A 257 3.50 -18.69 -8.08
C MET A 257 4.81 -19.29 -8.58
N THR A 258 4.70 -20.12 -9.63
CA THR A 258 5.88 -20.60 -10.37
C THR A 258 6.48 -19.45 -11.18
N LEU A 259 7.76 -19.58 -11.56
CA LEU A 259 8.40 -18.62 -12.46
C LEU A 259 7.70 -18.56 -13.83
N GLU A 260 7.25 -19.69 -14.36
CA GLU A 260 6.56 -19.76 -15.65
C GLU A 260 5.25 -18.96 -15.60
N ASP A 261 4.42 -19.19 -14.58
CA ASP A 261 3.18 -18.45 -14.39
C ASP A 261 3.45 -16.95 -14.22
N LEU A 262 4.49 -16.59 -13.45
CA LEU A 262 4.89 -15.19 -13.27
C LEU A 262 5.27 -14.55 -14.60
N VAL A 263 6.19 -15.14 -15.36
CA VAL A 263 6.68 -14.56 -16.62
C VAL A 263 5.52 -14.44 -17.61
N ARG A 264 4.67 -15.47 -17.71
CA ARG A 264 3.47 -15.44 -18.54
C ARG A 264 2.54 -14.30 -18.14
N ASP A 265 2.23 -14.16 -16.85
CA ASP A 265 1.28 -13.14 -16.39
C ASP A 265 1.86 -11.72 -16.47
N VAL A 266 3.12 -11.54 -16.08
CA VAL A 266 3.86 -10.27 -16.17
C VAL A 266 4.00 -9.82 -17.63
N SER A 267 4.16 -10.75 -18.58
CA SER A 267 4.24 -10.40 -20.02
C SER A 267 2.98 -9.73 -20.55
N ARG A 268 1.83 -9.89 -19.88
CA ARG A 268 0.55 -9.27 -20.22
C ARG A 268 0.37 -7.87 -19.63
N CYS A 269 1.26 -7.44 -18.72
CA CYS A 269 1.21 -6.15 -18.04
C CYS A 269 1.68 -4.98 -18.91
N THR A 270 1.13 -4.84 -20.12
CA THR A 270 1.60 -3.86 -21.12
C THR A 270 1.40 -2.41 -20.70
N SER A 271 0.40 -2.12 -19.86
CA SER A 271 0.11 -0.78 -19.32
C SER A 271 0.79 -0.49 -17.96
N ALA A 272 1.49 -1.47 -17.38
CA ALA A 272 2.03 -1.33 -16.04
C ALA A 272 3.12 -0.26 -15.97
N ARG A 273 3.00 0.62 -14.98
CA ARG A 273 3.98 1.66 -14.63
C ARG A 273 4.73 1.32 -13.36
N THR A 274 4.05 0.67 -12.41
CA THR A 274 4.60 0.22 -11.14
C THR A 274 4.27 -1.25 -10.92
N LEU A 275 5.29 -2.07 -10.68
CA LEU A 275 5.15 -3.50 -10.43
C LEU A 275 5.95 -3.89 -9.19
N SER A 276 5.27 -4.45 -8.20
CA SER A 276 5.83 -4.95 -6.95
C SER A 276 5.44 -6.42 -6.82
N LEU A 277 6.45 -7.29 -6.73
CA LEU A 277 6.31 -8.74 -6.63
C LEU A 277 7.02 -9.20 -5.36
N LYS A 278 6.28 -9.79 -4.42
CA LYS A 278 6.75 -10.16 -3.09
C LYS A 278 6.54 -11.64 -2.82
N THR A 279 7.51 -12.26 -2.12
CA THR A 279 7.41 -13.60 -1.55
C THR A 279 6.94 -14.63 -2.56
N LEU A 280 7.66 -14.68 -3.68
CA LEU A 280 7.58 -15.84 -4.55
C LEU A 280 8.44 -16.92 -3.92
N ARG A 281 7.97 -17.52 -2.82
CA ARG A 281 8.46 -18.84 -2.41
C ARG A 281 8.07 -19.77 -3.54
N TRP A 282 8.88 -19.79 -4.61
CA TRP A 282 8.65 -20.66 -5.75
C TRP A 282 8.46 -22.02 -5.14
N ALA A 283 7.29 -22.62 -5.37
CA ALA A 283 7.04 -23.99 -4.98
C ALA A 283 8.26 -24.73 -5.51
N ARG A 284 9.21 -25.08 -4.61
CA ARG A 284 10.61 -25.37 -4.96
C ARG A 284 10.56 -26.14 -6.24
N ASN A 285 10.99 -25.51 -7.34
CA ASN A 285 10.79 -26.07 -8.66
C ASN A 285 11.21 -27.52 -8.52
N ASP A 286 10.27 -28.44 -8.76
CA ASP A 286 10.62 -29.83 -8.89
C ASP A 286 11.83 -29.83 -9.83
N PRO A 287 13.02 -30.31 -9.43
CA PRO A 287 14.25 -30.10 -10.20
C PRO A 287 14.12 -30.53 -11.67
N TYR A 288 13.12 -31.36 -11.99
CA TYR A 288 12.74 -31.78 -13.33
C TYR A 288 11.90 -30.78 -14.16
N SER A 289 11.38 -29.70 -13.56
CA SER A 289 10.53 -28.70 -14.23
C SER A 289 11.30 -27.58 -14.94
N ALA A 290 12.60 -27.42 -14.65
CA ALA A 290 13.44 -26.39 -15.25
C ALA A 290 13.68 -26.59 -16.77
N GLU A 291 13.54 -27.82 -17.28
CA GLU A 291 13.81 -28.15 -18.70
C GLU A 291 12.72 -27.66 -19.67
N ARG A 292 11.60 -27.12 -19.17
CA ARG A 292 10.42 -26.79 -20.01
C ARG A 292 10.15 -25.31 -20.22
N LEU A 293 10.95 -24.41 -19.64
CA LEU A 293 10.75 -22.99 -19.94
C LEU A 293 11.06 -22.74 -21.43
N PRO A 294 10.09 -22.26 -22.22
CA PRO A 294 10.32 -22.01 -23.64
C PRO A 294 11.47 -21.03 -23.79
N LEU A 295 12.41 -21.37 -24.69
CA LEU A 295 13.64 -20.62 -24.96
C LEU A 295 13.41 -19.17 -25.44
N THR A 296 12.17 -18.69 -25.59
CA THR A 296 11.77 -17.31 -25.94
C THR A 296 10.27 -17.10 -25.69
N PRO A 297 9.77 -15.85 -25.53
CA PRO A 297 10.44 -14.56 -25.64
C PRO A 297 10.62 -13.81 -24.32
N ILE A 298 11.61 -12.92 -24.31
CA ILE A 298 11.81 -11.92 -23.26
C ILE A 298 10.65 -10.92 -23.31
N ALA A 299 9.87 -10.84 -22.25
CA ALA A 299 8.76 -9.90 -22.16
C ALA A 299 9.29 -8.47 -22.10
N THR A 300 8.82 -7.59 -22.99
CA THR A 300 9.17 -6.17 -22.95
C THR A 300 8.03 -5.39 -22.34
N LEU A 301 8.28 -4.66 -21.25
CA LEU A 301 7.27 -3.79 -20.61
C LEU A 301 7.68 -2.33 -20.82
N PRO A 302 7.21 -1.68 -21.90
CA PRO A 302 7.75 -0.41 -22.37
C PRO A 302 7.38 0.78 -21.47
N HIS A 303 6.36 0.64 -20.61
CA HIS A 303 5.87 1.71 -19.73
C HIS A 303 6.27 1.53 -18.27
N LEU A 304 6.93 0.42 -17.92
CA LEU A 304 7.26 0.13 -16.54
C LEU A 304 8.39 1.04 -16.05
N THR A 305 8.04 1.94 -15.13
CA THR A 305 8.97 2.92 -14.55
C THR A 305 9.52 2.51 -13.19
N SER A 306 8.81 1.64 -12.46
CA SER A 306 9.22 1.16 -11.15
C SER A 306 9.02 -0.35 -11.02
N LEU A 307 10.08 -1.07 -10.66
CA LEU A 307 10.06 -2.50 -10.37
C LEU A 307 10.55 -2.76 -8.95
N THR A 308 9.77 -3.52 -8.17
CA THR A 308 10.15 -4.01 -6.84
C THR A 308 10.06 -5.53 -6.81
N LEU A 309 11.17 -6.20 -6.51
CA LEU A 309 11.26 -7.64 -6.32
C LEU A 309 11.70 -7.92 -4.89
N TYR A 310 10.89 -8.67 -4.14
CA TYR A 310 11.13 -8.99 -2.72
C TYR A 310 11.08 -10.50 -2.49
N ASP A 311 12.03 -11.03 -1.71
CA ASP A 311 12.01 -12.42 -1.21
C ASP A 311 11.98 -13.47 -2.33
N LEU A 312 12.92 -13.32 -3.27
CA LEU A 312 13.13 -14.31 -4.33
C LEU A 312 14.50 -14.96 -4.12
N ASP A 313 14.54 -16.26 -3.86
CA ASP A 313 15.76 -17.08 -3.91
C ASP A 313 16.38 -17.12 -5.33
N SER A 314 15.68 -16.50 -6.28
CA SER A 314 15.87 -16.64 -7.71
C SER A 314 15.46 -15.35 -8.45
N VAL A 315 15.70 -14.17 -7.85
CA VAL A 315 15.55 -12.86 -8.54
C VAL A 315 16.13 -12.93 -9.95
N ASN A 316 17.28 -13.59 -10.05
CA ASN A 316 18.05 -13.91 -11.25
C ASN A 316 17.12 -14.32 -12.38
N SER A 317 16.25 -15.31 -12.15
CA SER A 317 15.47 -15.85 -13.24
C SER A 317 14.38 -14.88 -13.69
N VAL A 318 13.75 -14.08 -12.82
CA VAL A 318 12.71 -13.13 -13.29
C VAL A 318 13.32 -12.06 -14.19
N ILE A 319 14.43 -11.47 -13.76
CA ILE A 319 15.05 -10.37 -14.51
C ILE A 319 15.59 -10.85 -15.85
N ASP A 320 15.98 -12.12 -16.00
CA ASP A 320 16.45 -12.71 -17.26
C ASP A 320 15.35 -12.75 -18.36
N TYR A 321 14.08 -12.86 -17.97
CA TYR A 321 12.94 -12.95 -18.91
C TYR A 321 12.24 -11.62 -19.20
N ILE A 322 12.74 -10.49 -18.68
CA ILE A 322 12.12 -9.18 -18.90
C ILE A 322 13.10 -8.13 -19.45
N THR A 323 12.57 -7.20 -20.25
CA THR A 323 13.25 -6.01 -20.77
C THR A 323 12.43 -4.77 -20.42
N LEU A 324 13.04 -3.82 -19.73
CA LEU A 324 12.33 -2.68 -19.12
C LEU A 324 12.93 -1.34 -19.55
N PRO A 325 12.71 -0.88 -20.80
CA PRO A 325 13.41 0.27 -21.36
C PRO A 325 13.08 1.61 -20.68
N ALA A 326 11.89 1.74 -20.09
CA ALA A 326 11.47 2.95 -19.37
C ALA A 326 11.75 2.90 -17.85
N LEU A 327 12.49 1.90 -17.37
CA LEU A 327 12.71 1.70 -15.93
C LEU A 327 13.53 2.84 -15.33
N LYS A 328 13.03 3.39 -14.23
CA LYS A 328 13.66 4.48 -13.46
C LYS A 328 13.98 4.05 -12.03
N GLU A 329 13.11 3.24 -11.43
CA GLU A 329 13.26 2.78 -10.06
C GLU A 329 13.34 1.26 -10.03
N LEU A 330 14.40 0.73 -9.42
CA LEU A 330 14.59 -0.70 -9.24
C LEU A 330 14.86 -1.02 -7.78
N THR A 331 14.05 -1.90 -7.19
CA THR A 331 14.23 -2.38 -5.82
C THR A 331 14.39 -3.90 -5.84
N LEU A 332 15.55 -4.39 -5.40
CA LEU A 332 15.88 -5.81 -5.30
C LEU A 332 16.19 -6.16 -3.83
N ILE A 333 15.25 -6.83 -3.17
CA ILE A 333 15.37 -7.22 -1.77
C ILE A 333 15.38 -8.74 -1.66
N LEU A 334 16.59 -9.31 -1.67
CA LEU A 334 16.83 -10.74 -1.43
C LEU A 334 16.63 -11.05 0.06
N VAL A 335 15.87 -12.10 0.36
CA VAL A 335 15.75 -12.62 1.72
C VAL A 335 16.48 -13.96 1.74
N SER A 336 17.68 -13.99 2.29
CA SER A 336 18.42 -15.25 2.44
C SER A 336 17.70 -16.16 3.45
N PHE A 337 17.29 -17.35 3.02
CA PHE A 337 16.94 -18.46 3.90
C PHE A 337 18.22 -19.00 4.59
N PRO A 338 18.10 -19.80 5.67
CA PRO A 338 18.77 -19.60 6.97
C PRO A 338 20.30 -19.72 7.01
N ASP A 339 20.97 -19.94 5.87
CA ASP A 339 22.41 -19.78 5.79
C ASP A 339 22.76 -18.39 5.23
N PRO A 340 22.96 -17.38 6.10
CA PRO A 340 23.36 -16.04 5.66
C PRO A 340 24.73 -16.05 4.97
N ASP A 341 25.47 -17.17 5.02
CA ASP A 341 26.81 -17.23 4.46
C ASP A 341 26.90 -17.45 2.95
N ASP A 342 25.89 -18.09 2.35
CA ASP A 342 25.95 -18.53 0.95
C ASP A 342 25.10 -17.75 -0.06
N SER A 343 24.33 -16.74 0.36
CA SER A 343 23.53 -15.98 -0.60
C SER A 343 24.40 -15.01 -1.42
N TYR A 344 24.79 -15.41 -2.63
CA TYR A 344 25.44 -14.54 -3.61
C TYR A 344 24.42 -13.56 -4.23
N PHE A 345 24.77 -12.28 -4.25
CA PHE A 345 24.00 -11.29 -5.00
C PHE A 345 24.21 -11.51 -6.52
N PRO A 346 23.15 -11.45 -7.35
CA PRO A 346 23.23 -11.83 -8.77
C PRO A 346 23.70 -10.70 -9.66
N HIS A 347 24.97 -10.34 -9.47
CA HIS A 347 25.63 -9.27 -10.20
C HIS A 347 25.61 -9.44 -11.71
N PHE A 348 25.89 -10.66 -12.18
CA PHE A 348 25.92 -10.99 -13.60
C PHE A 348 24.54 -10.76 -14.25
N GLN A 349 23.48 -11.32 -13.68
CA GLN A 349 22.12 -11.19 -14.20
C GLN A 349 21.64 -9.74 -14.13
N LEU A 350 21.98 -9.00 -13.08
CA LEU A 350 21.68 -7.57 -13.00
C LEU A 350 22.37 -6.80 -14.12
N LYS A 351 23.66 -7.05 -14.38
CA LYS A 351 24.41 -6.42 -15.48
C LYS A 351 23.77 -6.74 -16.83
N GLU A 352 23.47 -8.00 -17.12
CA GLU A 352 22.83 -8.39 -18.38
C GLU A 352 21.43 -7.78 -18.53
N PHE A 353 20.65 -7.74 -17.46
CA PHE A 353 19.34 -7.08 -17.42
C PHE A 353 19.45 -5.58 -17.77
N LEU A 354 20.43 -4.88 -17.19
CA LEU A 354 20.65 -3.46 -17.44
C LEU A 354 21.14 -3.19 -18.87
N VAL A 355 22.05 -4.02 -19.39
CA VAL A 355 22.50 -3.96 -20.79
C VAL A 355 21.31 -4.12 -21.73
N ARG A 356 20.50 -5.15 -21.50
CA ARG A 356 19.35 -5.48 -22.35
C ARG A 356 18.24 -4.43 -22.26
N SER A 357 17.94 -3.94 -21.07
CA SER A 357 16.91 -2.92 -20.85
C SER A 357 17.37 -1.55 -21.33
N ASN A 358 18.67 -1.26 -21.33
CA ASN A 358 19.25 0.03 -21.70
C ASN A 358 18.50 1.22 -21.08
N CYS A 359 18.11 1.06 -19.81
CA CYS A 359 17.32 2.03 -19.08
C CYS A 359 18.23 3.01 -18.31
N ALA A 360 17.72 4.22 -18.04
CA ALA A 360 18.41 5.23 -17.26
C ALA A 360 17.87 5.23 -15.83
N LEU A 361 18.46 4.41 -14.95
CA LEU A 361 17.99 4.30 -13.58
C LEU A 361 18.20 5.61 -12.81
N GLU A 362 17.16 6.07 -12.14
CA GLU A 362 17.18 7.23 -11.24
C GLU A 362 17.31 6.80 -9.77
N LYS A 363 16.74 5.64 -9.41
CA LYS A 363 16.78 5.07 -8.06
C LYS A 363 17.03 3.57 -8.08
N LEU A 364 17.90 3.11 -7.19
CA LEU A 364 18.26 1.71 -7.04
C LEU A 364 18.33 1.36 -5.56
N THR A 365 17.56 0.35 -5.15
CA THR A 365 17.54 -0.18 -3.79
C THR A 365 17.98 -1.63 -3.80
N LEU A 366 19.08 -1.93 -3.12
CA LEU A 366 19.68 -3.27 -3.10
C LEU A 366 19.84 -3.78 -1.67
N ARG A 367 19.71 -5.10 -1.49
CA ARG A 367 20.01 -5.76 -0.21
C ARG A 367 21.25 -6.64 -0.31
N HIS A 368 22.23 -6.38 0.55
CA HIS A 368 23.53 -7.07 0.63
C HIS A 368 24.33 -7.15 -0.70
N PRO A 369 24.41 -6.09 -1.52
CA PRO A 369 24.99 -6.19 -2.86
C PRO A 369 26.51 -6.35 -2.93
N PHE A 370 27.29 -6.30 -1.84
CA PHE A 370 28.76 -6.24 -1.96
C PHE A 370 29.49 -7.28 -1.10
N LYS A 371 28.87 -8.42 -0.79
CA LYS A 371 29.47 -9.41 0.12
C LYS A 371 30.83 -9.93 -0.39
N ASN A 372 30.97 -10.12 -1.71
CA ASN A 372 32.15 -10.73 -2.34
C ASN A 372 32.57 -10.06 -3.65
N GLN A 373 32.07 -8.86 -3.95
CA GLN A 373 32.39 -8.15 -5.19
C GLN A 373 32.90 -6.75 -4.92
N ASP A 374 33.77 -6.28 -5.81
CA ASP A 374 34.22 -4.90 -5.81
C ASP A 374 33.07 -3.99 -6.27
N PRO A 375 32.63 -3.03 -5.43
CA PRO A 375 31.67 -2.00 -5.85
C PRO A 375 32.06 -1.25 -7.12
N ALA A 376 33.36 -1.10 -7.41
CA ALA A 376 33.84 -0.44 -8.63
C ALA A 376 33.32 -1.16 -9.89
N GLU A 377 33.29 -2.49 -9.89
CA GLU A 377 32.73 -3.26 -11.01
C GLU A 377 31.23 -2.98 -11.18
N PHE A 378 30.49 -2.95 -10.06
CA PHE A 378 29.07 -2.65 -10.06
C PHE A 378 28.77 -1.29 -10.67
N TYR A 379 29.55 -0.25 -10.33
CA TYR A 379 29.36 1.09 -10.87
C TYR A 379 29.61 1.21 -12.38
N SER A 380 30.33 0.26 -12.97
CA SER A 380 30.55 0.21 -14.41
C SER A 380 29.35 -0.29 -15.21
N TYR A 381 28.26 -0.73 -14.54
CA TYR A 381 27.11 -1.29 -15.25
C TYR A 381 26.37 -0.23 -16.05
N PRO A 382 25.88 -0.56 -17.26
CA PRO A 382 25.04 0.33 -18.05
C PRO A 382 23.82 0.80 -17.25
N GLY A 383 23.37 2.03 -17.48
CA GLY A 383 22.21 2.59 -16.80
C GLY A 383 22.43 3.08 -15.37
N ILE A 384 23.58 2.78 -14.74
CA ILE A 384 23.93 3.27 -13.39
C ILE A 384 24.51 4.69 -13.40
N SER A 385 25.09 5.14 -14.50
CA SER A 385 25.69 6.49 -14.61
C SER A 385 24.70 7.65 -14.45
N GLY A 386 23.39 7.39 -14.51
CA GLY A 386 22.33 8.38 -14.27
C GLY A 386 21.74 8.33 -12.85
N LEU A 387 22.25 7.46 -11.98
CA LEU A 387 21.65 7.13 -10.71
C LEU A 387 21.68 8.33 -9.74
N LYS A 388 20.51 8.74 -9.25
CA LYS A 388 20.39 9.85 -8.28
C LYS A 388 20.34 9.35 -6.85
N HIS A 389 19.73 8.18 -6.65
CA HIS A 389 19.45 7.60 -5.34
C HIS A 389 19.91 6.13 -5.28
N LEU A 390 20.81 5.81 -4.35
CA LEU A 390 21.25 4.45 -4.06
C LEU A 390 20.92 4.10 -2.60
N ASP A 391 19.98 3.19 -2.41
CA ASP A 391 19.62 2.65 -1.10
C ASP A 391 20.25 1.27 -0.91
N ILE A 392 21.08 1.11 0.11
CA ILE A 392 21.74 -0.17 0.41
C ILE A 392 21.23 -0.67 1.75
N LEU A 393 20.57 -1.83 1.74
CA LEU A 393 20.13 -2.54 2.93
C LEU A 393 21.17 -3.58 3.32
N GLN A 394 21.80 -3.42 4.48
CA GLN A 394 22.78 -4.37 4.99
C GLN A 394 22.48 -4.84 6.42
N LYS A 395 23.04 -5.99 6.80
CA LYS A 395 22.90 -6.56 8.13
C LYS A 395 23.95 -5.95 9.06
N TYR A 396 25.19 -5.90 8.56
CA TYR A 396 26.35 -5.35 9.24
C TYR A 396 26.83 -4.09 8.51
N PRO A 397 26.32 -2.90 8.88
CA PRO A 397 26.66 -1.66 8.16
C PRO A 397 28.15 -1.27 8.27
N GLU A 398 28.85 -1.76 9.30
CA GLU A 398 30.28 -1.54 9.53
C GLU A 398 31.11 -1.92 8.29
N ASP A 399 30.76 -3.02 7.62
CA ASP A 399 31.48 -3.49 6.43
C ASP A 399 31.35 -2.51 5.27
N MET A 400 30.21 -1.83 5.16
CA MET A 400 29.99 -0.83 4.11
C MET A 400 30.59 0.53 4.42
N THR A 401 30.75 0.88 5.70
CA THR A 401 31.54 2.07 6.03
C THR A 401 32.97 1.91 5.52
N LYS A 402 33.58 0.72 5.62
CA LYS A 402 34.92 0.45 5.07
C LYS A 402 34.94 0.57 3.55
N VAL A 403 33.94 0.01 2.87
CA VAL A 403 33.79 0.08 1.42
C VAL A 403 33.75 1.53 0.92
N PHE A 404 32.97 2.39 1.57
CA PHE A 404 32.83 3.80 1.18
C PHE A 404 33.86 4.73 1.81
N SER A 405 34.73 4.22 2.68
CA SER A 405 35.79 5.04 3.31
C SER A 405 37.06 5.14 2.47
N VAL A 406 37.22 4.32 1.44
CA VAL A 406 38.34 4.41 0.49
C VAL A 406 38.19 5.67 -0.37
N PRO A 407 39.14 6.63 -0.35
CA PRO A 407 39.04 7.89 -1.07
C PRO A 407 38.77 7.72 -2.58
N ASP A 408 39.47 6.80 -3.24
CA ASP A 408 39.35 6.56 -4.68
C ASP A 408 37.93 6.17 -5.10
N ARG A 409 37.25 5.37 -4.27
CA ARG A 409 35.86 4.95 -4.50
C ARG A 409 34.85 6.07 -4.30
N ARG A 410 35.20 7.09 -3.51
CA ARG A 410 34.33 8.27 -3.34
C ARG A 410 34.37 9.16 -4.57
N SER A 411 35.56 9.37 -5.15
CA SER A 411 35.66 10.08 -6.42
C SER A 411 34.84 9.39 -7.51
N GLU A 412 34.89 8.05 -7.58
CA GLU A 412 34.06 7.30 -8.53
C GLU A 412 32.56 7.57 -8.34
N LEU A 413 32.05 7.55 -7.11
CA LEU A 413 30.64 7.87 -6.82
C LEU A 413 30.25 9.30 -7.23
N VAL A 414 31.14 10.26 -7.00
CA VAL A 414 30.96 11.67 -7.41
C VAL A 414 30.92 11.76 -8.93
N ASP A 415 31.85 11.09 -9.60
CA ASP A 415 32.01 11.12 -11.06
C ASP A 415 30.81 10.45 -11.76
N LEU A 416 30.17 9.50 -11.09
CA LEU A 416 28.90 8.88 -11.53
C LEU A 416 27.67 9.76 -11.28
N GLY A 417 27.81 10.91 -10.61
CA GLY A 417 26.71 11.83 -10.34
C GLY A 417 25.72 11.35 -9.27
N ILE A 418 26.08 10.35 -8.47
CA ILE A 418 25.22 9.82 -7.41
C ILE A 418 25.05 10.88 -6.32
N ARG A 419 23.83 11.41 -6.22
CA ARG A 419 23.52 12.51 -5.29
C ARG A 419 23.31 11.99 -3.88
N LYS A 420 22.58 10.89 -3.74
CA LYS A 420 22.13 10.40 -2.45
C LYS A 420 22.45 8.92 -2.29
N VAL A 421 23.26 8.60 -1.28
CA VAL A 421 23.46 7.22 -0.82
C VAL A 421 22.85 7.09 0.56
N MET A 422 21.95 6.12 0.72
CA MET A 422 21.33 5.79 2.01
C MET A 422 21.79 4.40 2.42
N LEU A 423 22.34 4.29 3.62
CA LEU A 423 22.66 3.02 4.25
C LEU A 423 21.61 2.68 5.29
N TRP A 424 21.03 1.51 5.14
CA TRP A 424 20.02 0.98 6.04
C TRP A 424 20.56 -0.29 6.70
N SER A 425 20.40 -0.40 8.02
CA SER A 425 20.68 -1.63 8.76
C SER A 425 19.37 -2.31 9.12
N ARG A 426 19.29 -3.61 8.88
CA ARG A 426 18.20 -4.44 9.40
C ARG A 426 18.68 -5.17 10.64
N LYS A 427 18.14 -4.82 11.81
CA LYS A 427 18.31 -5.58 13.05
C LYS A 427 17.02 -6.35 13.32
N SER A 428 17.14 -7.66 13.53
CA SER A 428 16.04 -8.47 14.05
C SER A 428 16.10 -8.41 15.57
N VAL A 429 15.19 -7.69 16.19
CA VAL A 429 15.04 -7.62 17.65
C VAL A 429 13.70 -8.25 18.00
N ASP A 430 13.70 -9.32 18.79
CA ASP A 430 12.49 -10.02 19.24
C ASP A 430 11.56 -10.50 18.10
N GLY A 431 12.15 -10.95 16.99
CA GLY A 431 11.41 -11.40 15.80
C GLY A 431 10.75 -10.27 15.00
N ARG A 432 10.89 -9.00 15.43
CA ARG A 432 10.52 -7.84 14.63
C ARG A 432 11.73 -7.40 13.81
N ASN A 433 11.48 -7.18 12.53
CA ASN A 433 12.47 -6.63 11.61
C ASN A 433 12.44 -5.12 11.75
N ASP A 434 13.43 -4.56 12.45
CA ASP A 434 13.62 -3.13 12.55
C ASP A 434 14.61 -2.70 11.46
N ILE A 435 14.17 -1.81 10.56
CA ILE A 435 15.02 -1.22 9.53
C ILE A 435 15.40 0.17 10.04
N ARG A 436 16.66 0.31 10.43
CA ARG A 436 17.21 1.57 10.91
C ARG A 436 17.97 2.26 9.79
N HIS A 437 17.72 3.54 9.65
CA HIS A 437 18.60 4.40 8.88
C HIS A 437 19.93 4.52 9.62
N VAL A 438 21.01 4.05 9.00
CA VAL A 438 22.35 4.09 9.61
C VAL A 438 23.06 5.36 9.21
N GLY A 439 22.87 5.82 7.98
CA GLY A 439 23.51 7.05 7.53
C GLY A 439 23.11 7.40 6.11
N TRP A 440 23.21 8.70 5.82
CA TRP A 440 23.01 9.21 4.48
C TRP A 440 24.18 10.10 4.06
N LYS A 441 24.29 10.31 2.75
CA LYS A 441 25.09 11.40 2.18
C LYS A 441 24.29 12.02 1.05
N ASP A 442 23.97 13.30 1.16
CA ASP A 442 23.14 14.02 0.17
C ASP A 442 23.97 14.75 -0.92
N LYS A 443 25.29 14.86 -0.74
CA LYS A 443 26.29 15.35 -1.70
C LYS A 443 27.69 14.84 -1.32
N PHE A 444 28.42 14.23 -2.23
CA PHE A 444 29.85 13.96 -2.04
C PHE A 444 30.63 15.22 -2.46
N GLY A 445 30.95 16.10 -1.50
CA GLY A 445 31.92 17.18 -1.74
C GLY A 445 33.34 16.61 -1.78
N LYS A 446 34.24 17.20 -2.59
CA LYS A 446 35.64 16.74 -2.71
C LYS A 446 36.38 16.67 -1.37
N ASP A 447 35.95 17.46 -0.37
CA ASP A 447 36.63 17.61 0.91
C ASP A 447 35.83 17.11 2.14
N GLU A 448 34.60 16.58 1.98
CA GLU A 448 33.80 16.12 3.13
C GLU A 448 34.02 14.62 3.43
N GLN A 449 34.64 14.34 4.58
CA GLN A 449 35.28 13.05 4.82
C GLN A 449 34.41 11.90 5.34
N VAL A 450 33.14 12.08 5.72
CA VAL A 450 32.41 11.01 6.44
C VAL A 450 30.93 10.92 6.03
N LEU A 451 30.46 9.69 5.80
CA LEU A 451 29.03 9.31 5.83
C LEU A 451 28.53 9.67 7.23
N GLN A 452 27.54 10.56 7.35
CA GLN A 452 26.99 10.87 8.67
C GLN A 452 26.26 9.62 9.18
N VAL A 453 26.97 8.82 9.98
CA VAL A 453 26.38 7.69 10.69
C VAL A 453 25.55 8.29 11.82
N TYR A 454 24.24 8.05 11.77
CA TYR A 454 23.38 8.32 12.90
C TYR A 454 23.63 7.23 13.94
N ASP A 455 24.35 7.59 15.01
CA ASP A 455 24.29 6.83 16.26
C ASP A 455 22.88 7.03 16.84
N ALA A 456 21.97 6.13 16.46
CA ALA A 456 20.69 6.00 17.14
C ALA A 456 20.97 5.37 18.52
N MET A 457 21.12 6.23 19.54
CA MET A 457 21.13 5.84 20.97
C MET A 457 19.92 4.98 21.32
#